data_AF-A0A849TE87-F1
#
_entry.id   AF-A0A849TE87-F1
#
_cell.length_a   1.000
_cell.length_b   1.000
_cell.length_c   1.000
_cell.angle_alpha   90.00
_cell.angle_beta   90.00
_cell.angle_gamma   90.00
#
_symmetry.space_group_name_H-M   'P 1'
#
loop_
_entity.id
_entity.type
_entity.pdbx_description
1 polymer ?
#
loop_
_entity_poly.entity_id
_entity_poly.type
_entity_poly.pdbx_seq_one_letter_code
_entity_poly.pdbx_strand_id
1 'polypeptide(L)'
;DVLLDPLHFGSGNTFYDAMVIGTPVVTWPGKFGRGRNVAAAYRQMKIADAPIAQRLEEYAPLALALGRDPVRRQGLREASLEAASQCLFEDMQAVREFESFLEDAVVAAGHGEKLVENWSPSTR
;
A
#
# COMPACT_ATOMS: atom_id res chain seq x y z
N ASP A 1 -6.92 -4.59 -18.31
CA ASP A 1 -6.08 -5.77 -17.97
C ASP A 1 -5.91 -5.87 -16.46
N VAL A 2 -5.12 -6.85 -16.00
CA VAL A 2 -4.74 -7.04 -14.59
C VAL A 2 -3.23 -7.18 -14.49
N LEU A 3 -2.62 -6.64 -13.45
CA LEU A 3 -1.22 -6.87 -13.11
C LEU A 3 -1.10 -7.89 -11.99
N LEU A 4 0.01 -8.62 -11.97
CA LEU A 4 0.29 -9.68 -11.00
C LEU A 4 1.51 -9.29 -10.17
N ASP A 5 1.32 -9.09 -8.87
CA ASP A 5 2.38 -8.79 -7.92
C ASP A 5 3.25 -10.04 -7.63
N PRO A 6 4.59 -9.96 -7.71
CA PRO A 6 5.43 -11.12 -7.39
C PRO A 6 5.36 -11.53 -5.92
N LEU A 7 5.27 -12.83 -5.65
CA LEU A 7 4.89 -13.36 -4.33
C LEU A 7 5.91 -13.16 -3.20
N HIS A 8 7.20 -13.22 -3.51
CA HIS A 8 8.27 -13.26 -2.50
C HIS A 8 8.98 -11.92 -2.31
N PHE A 9 8.90 -11.06 -3.32
CA PHE A 9 9.43 -9.71 -3.34
C PHE A 9 8.45 -8.88 -4.18
N GLY A 10 7.50 -8.28 -3.50
CA GLY A 10 6.39 -7.58 -4.13
C GLY A 10 6.81 -6.23 -4.68
N SER A 11 5.92 -5.68 -5.48
CA SER A 11 6.02 -4.39 -6.14
C SER A 11 6.10 -3.28 -5.09
N GLY A 12 7.03 -2.35 -5.31
CA GLY A 12 7.06 -1.04 -4.66
C GLY A 12 6.63 0.01 -5.68
N ASN A 13 7.60 0.70 -6.27
CA ASN A 13 7.38 1.74 -7.28
C ASN A 13 6.45 1.32 -8.44
N THR A 14 6.61 0.09 -8.95
CA THR A 14 5.77 -0.41 -10.04
C THR A 14 4.27 -0.45 -9.70
N PHE A 15 3.91 -0.58 -8.42
CA PHE A 15 2.53 -0.43 -7.99
C PHE A 15 2.05 1.03 -8.12
N TYR A 16 2.87 2.00 -7.72
CA TYR A 16 2.56 3.42 -7.87
C TYR A 16 2.40 3.80 -9.35
N ASP A 17 3.27 3.29 -10.23
CA ASP A 17 3.13 3.46 -11.69
C ASP A 17 1.79 2.91 -12.19
N ALA A 18 1.35 1.75 -11.69
CA ALA A 18 0.07 1.17 -12.05
C ALA A 18 -1.11 2.04 -11.57
N MET A 19 -0.99 2.69 -10.41
CA MET A 19 -2.03 3.56 -9.85
C MET A 19 -2.17 4.89 -10.62
N VAL A 20 -1.13 5.35 -11.32
CA VAL A 20 -1.23 6.50 -12.26
C VAL A 20 -2.28 6.24 -13.35
N ILE A 21 -2.40 4.99 -13.81
CA ILE A 21 -3.36 4.59 -14.85
C ILE A 21 -4.52 3.73 -14.31
N GLY A 22 -4.54 3.47 -13.00
CA GLY A 22 -5.54 2.70 -12.28
C GLY A 22 -5.58 1.20 -12.61
N THR A 23 -4.53 0.62 -13.21
CA THR A 23 -4.61 -0.82 -13.55
C THR A 23 -4.56 -1.66 -12.26
N PRO A 24 -5.56 -2.50 -11.98
CA PRO A 24 -5.60 -3.26 -10.73
C PRO A 24 -4.46 -4.30 -10.66
N VAL A 25 -3.88 -4.43 -9.47
CA VAL A 25 -2.73 -5.31 -9.18
C VAL A 25 -3.15 -6.37 -8.17
N VAL A 26 -3.18 -7.64 -8.59
CA VAL A 26 -3.48 -8.75 -7.68
C VAL A 26 -2.26 -9.02 -6.82
N THR A 27 -2.42 -9.11 -5.49
CA THR A 27 -1.31 -9.35 -4.55
C THR A 27 -1.64 -10.42 -3.51
N TRP A 28 -0.61 -10.97 -2.88
CA TRP A 28 -0.71 -11.81 -1.69
C TRP A 28 0.32 -11.31 -0.64
N PRO A 29 -0.12 -10.81 0.53
CA PRO A 29 0.76 -10.28 1.55
C PRO A 29 1.42 -11.41 2.34
N GLY A 30 2.47 -11.99 1.77
CA GLY A 30 3.22 -13.08 2.38
C GLY A 30 3.88 -12.72 3.73
N LYS A 31 4.64 -13.66 4.28
CA LYS A 31 5.22 -13.55 5.65
C LYS A 31 6.13 -12.34 5.86
N PHE A 32 6.87 -11.92 4.84
CA PHE A 32 7.92 -10.91 4.98
C PHE A 32 7.47 -9.52 4.52
N GLY A 33 8.00 -8.46 5.13
CA GLY A 33 7.63 -7.07 4.81
C GLY A 33 7.78 -6.73 3.32
N ARG A 34 8.84 -7.23 2.67
CA ARG A 34 9.10 -7.07 1.23
C ARG A 34 8.01 -7.59 0.29
N GLY A 35 7.05 -8.38 0.78
CA GLY A 35 5.90 -8.87 0.00
C GLY A 35 4.58 -8.20 0.38
N ARG A 36 4.59 -7.14 1.20
CA ARG A 36 3.37 -6.55 1.78
C ARG A 36 3.07 -5.12 1.33
N ASN A 37 3.92 -4.54 0.47
CA ASN A 37 3.79 -3.16 -0.02
C ASN A 37 2.45 -2.91 -0.72
N VAL A 38 2.09 -3.71 -1.73
CA VAL A 38 0.83 -3.54 -2.48
C VAL A 38 -0.39 -3.62 -1.56
N ALA A 39 -0.43 -4.60 -0.67
CA ALA A 39 -1.52 -4.74 0.28
C ALA A 39 -1.60 -3.57 1.29
N ALA A 40 -0.46 -2.98 1.68
CA ALA A 40 -0.43 -1.80 2.54
C ALA A 40 -0.94 -0.56 1.79
N ALA A 41 -0.48 -0.36 0.55
CA ALA A 41 -0.91 0.76 -0.28
C ALA A 41 -2.42 0.70 -0.57
N TYR A 42 -2.98 -0.48 -0.88
CA TYR A 42 -4.44 -0.63 -1.02
C TYR A 42 -5.23 -0.27 0.24
N ARG A 43 -4.70 -0.57 1.44
CA ARG A 43 -5.31 -0.18 2.71
C ARG A 43 -5.23 1.32 2.93
N GLN A 44 -4.08 1.94 2.63
CA GLN A 44 -3.91 3.40 2.66
C GLN A 44 -4.92 4.10 1.74
N MET A 45 -5.11 3.55 0.54
CA MET A 45 -6.11 3.98 -0.44
C MET A 45 -7.56 3.67 -0.05
N LYS A 46 -7.81 2.89 1.01
CA LYS A 46 -9.15 2.53 1.48
C LYS A 46 -10.04 1.86 0.41
N ILE A 47 -9.45 1.11 -0.52
CA ILE A 47 -10.21 0.41 -1.56
C ILE A 47 -10.88 -0.83 -0.96
N ALA A 48 -12.22 -0.84 -0.95
CA ALA A 48 -13.01 -1.90 -0.33
C ALA A 48 -12.87 -3.27 -1.02
N ASP A 49 -12.85 -3.30 -2.37
CA ASP A 49 -12.74 -4.54 -3.17
C ASP A 49 -11.31 -4.77 -3.70
N ALA A 50 -10.28 -4.33 -2.95
CA ALA A 50 -8.90 -4.48 -3.37
C ALA A 50 -8.56 -5.97 -3.62
N PRO A 51 -7.90 -6.32 -4.75
CA PRO A 51 -7.61 -7.71 -5.11
C PRO A 51 -6.41 -8.27 -4.31
N ILE A 52 -6.61 -8.45 -3.00
CA ILE A 52 -5.65 -8.99 -2.05
C ILE A 52 -6.08 -10.41 -1.68
N ALA A 53 -5.31 -11.41 -2.11
CA ALA A 53 -5.51 -12.80 -1.70
C ALA A 53 -5.14 -12.96 -0.22
N GLN A 54 -5.94 -13.72 0.54
CA GLN A 54 -5.67 -13.97 1.97
C GLN A 54 -4.72 -15.15 2.15
N ARG A 55 -4.77 -16.11 1.23
CA ARG A 55 -3.85 -17.26 1.16
C ARG A 55 -3.24 -17.39 -0.23
N LEU A 56 -2.07 -18.03 -0.30
CA LEU A 56 -1.35 -18.20 -1.56
C LEU A 56 -2.19 -18.95 -2.61
N GLU A 57 -2.97 -19.95 -2.19
CA GLU A 57 -3.79 -20.76 -3.09
C GLU A 57 -4.93 -19.94 -3.75
N GLU A 58 -5.26 -18.78 -3.18
CA GLU A 58 -6.31 -17.88 -3.70
C GLU A 58 -5.78 -16.89 -4.73
N TYR A 59 -4.46 -16.71 -4.82
CA TYR A 59 -3.83 -15.72 -5.69
C TYR A 59 -4.19 -15.93 -7.18
N ALA A 60 -3.97 -17.14 -7.70
CA ALA A 60 -4.27 -17.46 -9.09
C ALA A 60 -5.78 -17.47 -9.40
N PRO A 61 -6.65 -18.08 -8.55
CA PRO A 61 -8.11 -17.95 -8.72
C PRO A 61 -8.61 -16.50 -8.72
N LEU A 62 -8.08 -15.65 -7.83
CA LEU A 62 -8.44 -14.24 -7.77
C LEU A 62 -8.04 -13.48 -9.04
N ALA A 63 -6.82 -13.72 -9.53
CA ALA A 63 -6.35 -13.15 -10.79
C ALA A 63 -7.21 -13.58 -11.97
N LEU A 64 -7.57 -14.87 -12.05
CA LEU A 64 -8.43 -15.40 -13.11
C LEU A 64 -9.83 -14.79 -13.06
N ALA A 65 -10.42 -14.71 -11.87
CA ALA A 65 -11.75 -14.13 -11.68
C ALA A 65 -11.78 -12.66 -12.10
N LEU A 66 -10.81 -11.86 -11.63
CA LEU A 66 -10.69 -10.46 -12.03
C LEU A 66 -10.40 -10.29 -13.53
N GLY A 67 -9.54 -11.13 -14.10
CA GLY A 67 -9.22 -11.14 -15.52
C GLY A 67 -10.42 -11.49 -16.43
N ARG A 68 -11.44 -12.16 -15.90
CA ARG A 68 -12.67 -12.50 -16.62
C ARG A 68 -13.83 -11.52 -16.40
N ASP A 69 -13.71 -10.63 -15.44
CA ASP A 69 -14.76 -9.68 -15.08
C ASP A 69 -14.43 -8.24 -15.55
N PRO A 70 -14.84 -7.82 -16.76
CA PRO A 70 -14.57 -6.48 -17.25
C PRO A 70 -15.24 -5.38 -16.43
N VAL A 71 -16.41 -5.66 -15.83
CA VAL A 71 -17.16 -4.67 -15.04
C VAL A 71 -16.41 -4.39 -13.74
N ARG A 72 -15.99 -5.45 -13.03
CA ARG A 72 -15.20 -5.31 -11.81
C ARG A 72 -13.86 -4.64 -12.06
N ARG A 73 -13.17 -4.97 -13.17
CA ARG A 73 -11.92 -4.30 -13.55
C ARG A 73 -12.11 -2.80 -13.78
N GLN A 74 -13.19 -2.42 -14.46
CA GLN A 74 -13.48 -1.01 -14.73
C GLN A 74 -13.77 -0.26 -13.42
N GLY A 75 -14.61 -0.82 -12.56
CA GLY A 75 -14.91 -0.22 -11.25
C GLY A 75 -13.67 -0.08 -10.36
N LEU A 76 -12.81 -1.10 -10.31
CA LEU A 76 -11.55 -1.02 -9.58
C LEU A 76 -10.60 0.02 -10.17
N ARG A 77 -10.57 0.15 -11.50
CA ARG A 77 -9.73 1.17 -12.15
C ARG A 77 -10.15 2.57 -11.76
N GLU A 78 -11.44 2.86 -11.82
CA GLU A 78 -12.00 4.17 -11.43
C GLU A 78 -11.75 4.45 -9.95
N ALA A 79 -12.03 3.48 -9.08
CA ALA A 79 -11.77 3.60 -7.64
C ALA A 79 -10.27 3.79 -7.34
N SER A 80 -9.38 3.11 -8.07
CA SER A 80 -7.93 3.25 -7.91
C SER A 80 -7.42 4.62 -8.30
N LEU A 81 -7.89 5.18 -9.43
CA LEU A 81 -7.49 6.52 -9.85
C LEU A 81 -7.91 7.59 -8.82
N GLU A 82 -9.16 7.51 -8.36
CA GLU A 82 -9.69 8.44 -7.37
C GLU A 82 -8.97 8.31 -6.02
N ALA A 83 -8.84 7.09 -5.51
CA ALA A 83 -8.20 6.87 -4.22
C ALA A 83 -6.70 7.19 -4.24
N ALA A 84 -6.02 7.00 -5.38
CA ALA A 84 -4.59 7.28 -5.46
C ALA A 84 -4.29 8.78 -5.38
N SER A 85 -5.09 9.60 -6.08
CA SER A 85 -4.94 11.05 -6.03
C SER A 85 -5.24 11.62 -4.64
N GLN A 86 -6.16 11.01 -3.90
CA GLN A 86 -6.56 11.48 -2.57
C GLN A 86 -5.68 10.97 -1.42
N CYS A 87 -5.18 9.74 -1.52
CA CYS A 87 -4.63 9.04 -0.34
C CYS A 87 -3.25 8.41 -0.55
N LEU A 88 -2.77 8.28 -1.80
CA LEU A 88 -1.50 7.59 -2.08
C LEU A 88 -0.40 8.55 -2.52
N PHE A 89 -0.72 9.50 -3.40
CA PHE A 89 0.22 10.46 -3.93
C PHE A 89 0.26 11.73 -3.10
N GLU A 90 1.43 12.38 -3.06
CA GLU A 90 1.64 13.68 -2.40
C GLU A 90 1.11 13.72 -0.96
N ASP A 91 1.27 12.60 -0.23
CA ASP A 91 0.81 12.48 1.16
C ASP A 91 1.68 13.34 2.09
N MET A 92 1.25 14.58 2.27
CA MET A 92 1.89 15.53 3.19
C MET A 92 1.73 15.13 4.66
N GLN A 93 0.78 14.25 5.00
CA GLN A 93 0.70 13.71 6.35
C GLN A 93 1.93 12.84 6.62
N ALA A 94 2.30 11.94 5.71
CA ALA A 94 3.49 11.10 5.85
C ALA A 94 4.78 11.94 6.01
N VAL A 95 4.89 13.06 5.29
CA VAL A 95 6.03 14.00 5.44
C VAL A 95 6.08 14.58 6.84
N ARG A 96 4.95 15.13 7.34
CA ARG A 96 4.88 15.74 8.68
C ARG A 96 5.12 14.73 9.80
N GLU A 97 4.57 13.53 9.67
CA GLU A 97 4.79 12.46 10.65
C GLU A 97 6.27 12.03 10.69
N PHE A 98 6.93 12.02 9.53
CA PHE A 98 8.37 11.75 9.46
C PHE A 98 9.21 12.90 10.02
N GLU A 99 8.83 14.16 9.80
CA GLU A 99 9.46 15.33 10.43
C GLU A 99 9.39 15.22 11.96
N SER A 100 8.20 14.99 12.52
CA SER A 100 8.03 14.79 13.97
C SER A 100 8.86 13.64 14.51
N PHE A 101 8.93 12.53 13.78
CA PHE A 101 9.78 11.40 14.16
C PHE A 101 11.24 11.81 14.27
N LEU A 102 11.77 12.53 13.26
CA LEU A 102 13.16 12.94 13.24
C LEU A 102 13.48 13.94 14.35
N GLU A 103 12.61 14.92 14.60
CA GLU A 103 12.77 15.89 15.69
C GLU A 103 12.85 15.19 17.05
N ASP A 104 11.88 14.33 17.36
CA ASP A 104 11.85 13.61 18.64
C ASP A 104 13.00 12.61 18.77
N ALA A 105 13.40 11.96 17.67
CA ALA A 105 14.56 11.06 17.64
C ALA A 105 15.86 11.80 17.99
N VAL A 106 16.04 13.00 17.43
CA VAL A 106 17.23 13.82 17.68
C VAL A 106 17.26 14.31 19.13
N VAL A 107 16.12 14.74 19.69
CA VAL A 107 16.02 15.13 21.10
C VAL A 107 16.38 13.96 22.03
N ALA A 108 15.81 12.77 21.79
CA ALA A 108 16.13 11.58 22.59
C ALA A 108 17.62 11.21 22.50
N ALA A 109 18.18 11.23 21.29
CA ALA A 109 19.60 10.95 21.09
C ALA A 109 20.50 11.98 21.80
N GLY A 110 20.09 13.25 21.88
CA GLY A 110 20.78 14.29 22.64
C GLY A 110 20.87 14.01 24.14
N HIS A 111 19.95 13.21 24.68
CA HIS A 111 19.98 12.72 26.06
C HIS A 111 20.66 11.35 26.22
N GLY A 112 21.18 10.75 25.15
CA GLY A 112 21.74 9.40 25.16
C GLY A 112 20.67 8.29 25.20
N GLU A 113 19.43 8.63 24.85
CA GLU A 113 18.27 7.74 24.87
C GLU A 113 17.83 7.35 23.45
N LYS A 114 16.90 6.40 23.37
CA LYS A 114 16.18 6.07 22.14
C LYS A 114 14.74 6.55 22.27
N LEU A 115 14.09 6.75 21.13
CA LEU A 115 12.63 6.87 21.09
C LEU A 115 11.96 5.67 21.73
N VAL A 116 10.84 5.91 22.41
CA VAL A 116 10.02 4.86 23.02
C VAL A 116 9.46 3.93 21.93
N GLU A 117 9.35 2.63 22.23
CA GLU A 117 9.00 1.61 21.22
C GLU A 117 7.65 1.84 20.53
N ASN A 118 6.70 2.52 21.19
CA ASN A 118 5.38 2.83 20.66
C ASN A 118 5.20 4.34 20.42
N TRP A 119 6.27 5.01 20.01
CA TRP A 119 6.20 6.41 19.66
C TRP A 119 5.16 6.64 18.55
N SER A 120 4.43 7.75 18.67
CA SER A 120 3.51 8.23 17.66
C SER A 120 3.58 9.75 17.62
N PRO A 121 3.42 10.39 16.44
CA PRO A 121 3.44 11.84 16.32
C PRO A 121 2.35 12.45 17.20
N SER A 122 2.70 13.50 17.95
CA SER A 122 1.87 14.15 18.97
C SER A 122 0.67 14.95 18.42
N THR A 123 0.48 15.00 17.11
CA THR A 123 -0.52 15.84 16.44
C THR A 123 -1.44 14.99 15.55
N ARG A 124 -2.71 14.88 15.94
CA ARG A 124 -3.85 14.53 15.08
C ARG A 124 -4.74 15.75 14.90
#